data_AF-A0A2V7S8U0-F1
#
_entry.id   AF-A0A2V7S8U0-F1
#
_cell.length_a   1.000
_cell.length_b   1.000
_cell.length_c   1.000
_cell.angle_alpha   90.00
_cell.angle_beta   90.00
_cell.angle_gamma   90.00
#
_symmetry.space_group_name_H-M   'P 1'
#
loop_
_entity.id
_entity.type
_entity.pdbx_description
1 polymer ?
#
loop_
_entity_poly.entity_id
_entity_poly.type
_entity_poly.pdbx_seq_one_letter_code
_entity_poly.pdbx_strand_id
1 'polypeptide(L)'
;VRWKSGERVDDRPTLAAAAPLYFGLATAEQGRRVAARLGREFLRSGGFVTTLIASGQQWDAPNGWPPLEWLAIEGVRRYGGPDLADAAREHWLALNRRTYEATGKMVEKYDVVDLDARAGGGEYPTQDGFGWSNGVALALIAQR
;
A
#
# COMPACT_ATOMS: atom_id res chain seq x y z
N VAL A 1 2.67 17.12 12.37
CA VAL A 1 3.47 17.66 13.49
C VAL A 1 3.39 16.69 14.67
N ARG A 2 4.42 16.61 15.51
CA ARG A 2 4.37 15.87 16.77
C ARG A 2 3.35 16.55 17.67
N TRP A 3 2.36 15.80 18.14
CA TRP A 3 1.22 16.39 18.85
C TRP A 3 1.63 17.11 20.15
N LYS A 4 2.70 16.67 20.82
CA LYS A 4 3.22 17.33 22.05
C LYS A 4 4.05 18.58 21.77
N SER A 5 4.99 18.50 20.83
CA SER A 5 6.00 19.55 20.62
C SER A 5 5.68 20.51 19.48
N GLY A 6 4.68 20.20 18.63
CA GLY A 6 4.39 20.96 17.42
C GLY A 6 5.44 20.81 16.31
N GLU A 7 6.55 20.11 16.58
CA GLU A 7 7.63 19.89 15.64
C GLU A 7 7.12 19.16 14.39
N ARG A 8 7.60 19.55 13.21
CA ARG A 8 7.29 18.81 11.98
C ARG A 8 7.86 17.40 12.07
N VAL A 9 7.10 16.42 11.60
CA VAL A 9 7.55 15.02 11.51
C VAL A 9 8.07 14.81 10.09
N ASP A 10 9.36 14.51 9.96
CA ASP A 10 10.05 14.23 8.70
C ASP A 10 10.80 12.88 8.72
N ASP A 11 10.95 12.28 9.91
CA ASP A 11 11.66 11.05 10.21
C ASP A 11 10.82 9.77 10.10
N ARG A 12 9.50 9.89 9.91
CA ARG A 12 8.55 8.75 9.84
C ARG A 12 7.67 8.86 8.59
N PRO A 13 8.21 8.65 7.38
CA PRO A 13 7.42 8.67 6.17
C PRO A 13 6.41 7.51 6.18
N THR A 14 5.21 7.76 5.66
CA THR A 14 4.15 6.76 5.54
C THR A 14 3.53 6.78 4.15
N LEU A 15 2.81 5.71 3.81
CA LEU A 15 2.11 5.59 2.52
C LEU A 15 0.98 6.63 2.35
N ALA A 16 0.58 7.32 3.42
CA ALA A 16 -0.34 8.45 3.35
C ALA A 16 0.15 9.59 2.44
N ALA A 17 1.46 9.65 2.14
CA ALA A 17 2.02 10.55 1.14
C ALA A 17 1.45 10.33 -0.28
N ALA A 18 0.79 9.20 -0.55
CA ALA A 18 0.07 8.96 -1.79
C ALA A 18 -1.23 9.79 -1.94
N ALA A 19 -1.86 10.22 -0.84
CA ALA A 19 -3.16 10.89 -0.93
C ALA A 19 -3.12 12.20 -1.76
N PRO A 20 -2.16 13.12 -1.58
CA PRO A 20 -2.04 14.30 -2.45
C PRO A 20 -1.78 13.97 -3.92
N LEU A 21 -1.16 12.82 -4.21
CA LEU A 21 -0.97 12.35 -5.59
C LEU A 21 -2.27 11.80 -6.16
N TYR A 22 -2.99 10.99 -5.41
CA TYR A 22 -4.29 10.45 -5.81
C TYR A 22 -5.29 11.55 -6.17
N PHE A 23 -5.43 12.55 -5.28
CA PHE A 23 -6.37 13.66 -5.48
C PHE A 23 -5.87 14.74 -6.45
N GLY A 24 -4.67 14.61 -7.01
CA GLY A 24 -4.11 15.59 -7.96
C GLY A 24 -3.78 16.94 -7.33
N LEU A 25 -3.53 16.98 -6.02
CA LEU A 25 -3.24 18.21 -5.27
C LEU A 25 -1.77 18.60 -5.33
N ALA A 26 -0.87 17.64 -5.58
CA ALA A 26 0.56 17.89 -5.69
C ALA A 26 0.91 18.61 -6.99
N THR A 27 1.90 19.51 -6.95
CA THR A 27 2.50 20.01 -8.19
C THR A 27 3.17 18.86 -8.95
N ALA A 28 3.40 19.02 -10.26
CA ALA A 28 4.05 17.99 -11.06
C ALA A 28 5.44 17.60 -10.51
N GLU A 29 6.21 18.56 -9.99
CA GLU A 29 7.51 18.30 -9.37
C GLU A 29 7.37 17.54 -8.04
N GLN A 30 6.48 17.98 -7.15
CA GLN A 30 6.23 17.31 -5.88
C GLN A 30 5.75 15.88 -6.10
N GLY A 31 4.77 15.70 -7.00
CA GLY A 31 4.22 14.41 -7.34
C GLY A 31 5.27 13.44 -7.88
N ARG A 32 6.12 13.88 -8.83
CA ARG A 32 7.22 13.04 -9.35
C ARG A 32 8.18 12.61 -8.26
N ARG A 33 8.59 13.54 -7.39
CA ARG A 33 9.54 13.26 -6.29
C ARG A 33 8.94 12.29 -5.27
N VAL A 34 7.68 12.47 -4.90
CA VAL A 34 6.98 11.59 -3.96
C VAL A 34 6.77 10.21 -4.59
N ALA A 35 6.29 10.13 -5.84
CA ALA A 35 6.09 8.86 -6.54
C ALA A 35 7.39 8.05 -6.66
N ALA A 36 8.49 8.70 -7.05
CA ALA A 36 9.81 8.06 -7.10
C ALA A 36 10.28 7.55 -5.73
N ARG A 37 9.98 8.30 -4.65
CA ARG A 37 10.27 7.86 -3.28
C ARG A 37 9.40 6.66 -2.86
N LEU A 38 8.11 6.68 -3.18
CA LEU A 38 7.21 5.55 -2.89
C LEU A 38 7.68 4.28 -3.61
N GLY A 39 8.00 4.37 -4.89
CA GLY A 39 8.54 3.23 -5.65
C GLY A 39 9.85 2.69 -5.08
N ARG A 40 10.77 3.56 -4.64
CA ARG A 40 12.07 3.14 -4.09
C ARG A 40 11.97 2.59 -2.67
N GLU A 41 11.21 3.24 -1.79
CA GLU A 41 11.25 2.97 -0.35
C GLU A 41 10.07 2.11 0.13
N PHE A 42 8.90 2.18 -0.50
CA PHE A 42 7.67 1.55 -0.02
C PHE A 42 7.24 0.33 -0.83
N LEU A 43 7.51 0.30 -2.14
CA LEU A 43 7.13 -0.86 -2.96
C LEU A 43 7.95 -2.09 -2.56
N ARG A 44 7.27 -3.22 -2.39
CA ARG A 44 7.83 -4.54 -2.12
C ARG A 44 7.27 -5.54 -3.11
N SER A 45 7.67 -6.81 -2.97
CA SER A 45 7.25 -7.91 -3.85
C SER A 45 5.73 -8.14 -3.85
N GLY A 46 5.04 -7.76 -2.77
CA GLY A 46 3.60 -7.95 -2.62
C GLY A 46 2.74 -6.70 -2.75
N GLY A 47 3.33 -5.52 -2.92
CA GLY A 47 2.62 -4.23 -2.85
C GLY A 47 3.38 -3.18 -2.04
N PHE A 48 2.74 -2.09 -1.68
CA PHE A 48 3.30 -1.03 -0.85
C PHE A 48 3.12 -1.30 0.65
N VAL A 49 4.21 -1.21 1.42
CA VAL A 49 4.11 -1.23 2.89
C VAL A 49 3.41 0.02 3.42
N THR A 50 2.68 -0.09 4.52
CA THR A 50 1.98 1.06 5.13
C THR A 50 2.95 2.13 5.64
N THR A 51 4.05 1.71 6.28
CA THR A 51 5.13 2.55 6.78
C THR A 51 6.47 1.85 6.57
N LEU A 52 7.58 2.52 6.89
CA LEU A 52 8.92 1.92 6.90
C LEU A 52 9.32 1.34 8.27
N ILE A 53 8.37 1.25 9.21
CA ILE A 53 8.64 0.86 10.60
C ILE A 53 7.95 -0.47 10.86
N ALA A 54 8.71 -1.47 11.32
CA ALA A 54 8.17 -2.76 11.74
C ALA A 54 7.86 -2.73 13.25
N SER A 55 6.77 -2.09 13.63
CA SER A 55 6.41 -1.86 15.04
C SER A 55 5.67 -3.04 15.70
N GLY A 56 5.16 -3.99 14.90
CA GLY A 56 4.22 -5.01 15.34
C GLY A 56 2.75 -4.54 15.38
N GLN A 57 2.48 -3.27 15.07
CA GLN A 57 1.12 -2.75 14.89
C GLN A 57 0.57 -3.08 13.50
N GLN A 58 -0.76 -3.08 13.35
CA GLN A 58 -1.39 -3.51 12.09
C GLN A 58 -1.17 -2.52 10.93
N TRP A 59 -1.05 -1.22 11.22
CA TRP A 59 -0.89 -0.14 10.25
C TRP A 59 0.58 0.28 10.07
N ASP A 60 1.47 -0.70 10.06
CA ASP A 60 2.91 -0.54 9.96
C ASP A 60 3.49 -1.69 9.11
N ALA A 61 4.77 -1.63 8.75
CA ALA A 61 5.42 -2.75 8.06
C ALA A 61 5.31 -4.04 8.92
N PRO A 62 5.13 -5.22 8.29
CA PRO A 62 5.20 -5.47 6.84
C PRO A 62 3.84 -5.38 6.13
N ASN A 63 2.79 -4.89 6.79
CA ASN A 63 1.44 -4.96 6.24
C ASN A 63 1.19 -3.94 5.13
N GLY A 64 0.56 -4.41 4.05
CA GLY A 64 -0.10 -3.61 3.02
C GLY A 64 -1.62 -3.71 3.15
N TRP A 65 -2.32 -2.59 2.90
CA TRP A 65 -3.77 -2.50 3.02
C TRP A 65 -4.42 -2.10 1.70
N PRO A 66 -5.47 -2.82 1.25
CA PRO A 66 -6.17 -2.54 0.01
C PRO A 66 -6.50 -1.06 -0.28
N PRO A 67 -7.07 -0.27 0.67
CA PRO A 67 -7.35 1.14 0.40
C PRO A 67 -6.08 1.98 0.16
N LEU A 68 -4.97 1.66 0.83
CA LEU A 68 -3.72 2.40 0.63
C LEU A 68 -3.03 1.99 -0.67
N GLU A 69 -3.13 0.71 -1.05
CA GLU A 69 -2.65 0.22 -2.35
C GLU A 69 -3.37 0.93 -3.49
N TRP A 70 -4.69 1.07 -3.42
CA TRP A 70 -5.45 1.84 -4.41
C TRP A 70 -4.97 3.29 -4.53
N LEU A 71 -4.87 4.00 -3.41
CA LEU A 71 -4.40 5.39 -3.40
C LEU A 71 -2.98 5.51 -3.95
N ALA A 72 -2.09 4.58 -3.59
CA ALA A 72 -0.70 4.56 -4.02
C ALA A 72 -0.60 4.28 -5.52
N ILE A 73 -1.21 3.20 -6.02
CA ILE A 73 -1.16 2.79 -7.43
C ILE A 73 -1.71 3.90 -8.33
N GLU A 74 -2.88 4.44 -8.02
CA GLU A 74 -3.47 5.52 -8.82
C GLU A 74 -2.71 6.84 -8.68
N GLY A 75 -2.16 7.13 -7.49
CA GLY A 75 -1.31 8.29 -7.25
C GLY A 75 -0.01 8.24 -8.03
N VAL A 76 0.70 7.10 -8.03
CA VAL A 76 1.92 6.93 -8.81
C VAL A 76 1.62 6.81 -10.31
N ARG A 77 0.45 6.30 -10.72
CA ARG A 77 0.04 6.35 -12.13
C ARG A 77 -0.03 7.79 -12.64
N ARG A 78 -0.57 8.71 -11.83
CA ARG A 78 -0.68 10.14 -12.19
C ARG A 78 0.68 10.85 -12.29
N TYR A 79 1.66 10.51 -11.44
CA TYR A 79 2.89 11.30 -11.31
C TYR A 79 4.22 10.55 -11.49
N GLY A 80 4.26 9.24 -11.26
CA GLY A 80 5.43 8.37 -11.41
C GLY A 80 5.52 7.66 -12.75
N GLY A 81 4.42 7.63 -13.51
CA GLY A 81 4.33 6.98 -14.81
C GLY A 81 3.69 5.59 -14.75
N PRO A 82 3.31 5.02 -15.91
CA PRO A 82 2.58 3.77 -15.99
C PRO A 82 3.40 2.59 -15.46
N ASP A 83 4.71 2.50 -15.77
CA ASP A 83 5.54 1.35 -15.42
C ASP A 83 5.55 1.06 -13.91
N LEU A 84 5.69 2.10 -13.07
CA LEU A 84 5.68 1.94 -11.61
C LEU A 84 4.28 1.52 -11.11
N ALA A 85 3.23 2.11 -11.67
CA ALA A 85 1.86 1.78 -11.30
C ALA A 85 1.50 0.34 -11.67
N ASP A 86 1.90 -0.10 -12.86
CA ASP A 86 1.64 -1.43 -13.38
C ASP A 86 2.46 -2.49 -12.62
N ALA A 87 3.72 -2.21 -12.32
CA ALA A 87 4.51 -3.10 -11.45
C ALA A 87 3.86 -3.28 -10.06
N ALA A 88 3.42 -2.18 -9.43
CA ALA A 88 2.74 -2.24 -8.15
C ALA A 88 1.39 -2.98 -8.22
N ARG A 89 0.62 -2.74 -9.29
CA ARG A 89 -0.64 -3.46 -9.57
C ARG A 89 -0.40 -4.96 -9.67
N GLU A 90 0.59 -5.38 -10.45
CA GLU A 90 0.91 -6.80 -10.65
C GLU A 90 1.39 -7.47 -9.36
N HIS A 91 2.26 -6.82 -8.58
CA HIS A 91 2.69 -7.33 -7.27
C HIS A 91 1.50 -7.57 -6.33
N TRP A 92 0.61 -6.57 -6.22
CA TRP A 92 -0.56 -6.64 -5.35
C TRP A 92 -1.54 -7.73 -5.81
N LEU A 93 -1.89 -7.78 -7.10
CA LEU A 93 -2.82 -8.77 -7.62
C LEU A 93 -2.26 -10.19 -7.55
N ALA A 94 -0.96 -10.37 -7.74
CA ALA A 94 -0.30 -11.67 -7.57
C ALA A 94 -0.38 -12.16 -6.11
N LEU A 95 -0.15 -11.30 -5.13
CA LEU A 95 -0.28 -11.64 -3.72
C LEU A 95 -1.73 -12.01 -3.35
N ASN A 96 -2.71 -11.18 -3.75
CA ASN A 96 -4.12 -11.49 -3.53
C ASN A 96 -4.51 -12.84 -4.12
N ARG A 97 -4.10 -13.12 -5.37
CA ARG A 97 -4.37 -14.39 -6.05
C ARG A 97 -3.75 -15.56 -5.28
N ARG A 98 -2.47 -15.45 -4.92
CA ARG A 98 -1.76 -16.48 -4.15
C ARG A 98 -2.48 -16.80 -2.85
N THR A 99 -2.86 -15.78 -2.07
CA THR A 99 -3.59 -15.96 -0.82
C THR A 99 -4.95 -16.62 -1.05
N TYR A 100 -5.68 -16.19 -2.08
CA TYR A 100 -6.96 -16.78 -2.43
C TYR A 100 -6.84 -18.25 -2.85
N GLU A 101 -5.86 -18.58 -3.69
CA GLU A 101 -5.59 -19.97 -4.11
C GLU A 101 -5.19 -20.86 -2.94
N ALA A 102 -4.41 -20.34 -1.98
CA ALA A 102 -3.95 -21.10 -0.82
C ALA A 102 -5.02 -21.29 0.26
N THR A 103 -5.99 -20.37 0.38
CA THR A 103 -6.91 -20.32 1.54
C THR A 103 -8.39 -20.39 1.16
N GLY A 104 -8.73 -20.17 -0.11
CA GLY A 104 -10.10 -19.99 -0.60
C GLY A 104 -10.72 -18.64 -0.23
N LYS A 105 -9.93 -17.68 0.27
CA LYS A 105 -10.43 -16.42 0.86
C LYS A 105 -9.53 -15.23 0.53
N MET A 106 -10.14 -14.06 0.49
CA MET A 106 -9.46 -12.76 0.57
C MET A 106 -9.41 -12.32 2.04
N VAL A 107 -8.40 -11.55 2.44
CA VAL A 107 -8.24 -11.09 3.84
C VAL A 107 -8.19 -9.56 3.93
N GLU A 108 -8.35 -9.01 5.13
CA GLU A 108 -8.39 -7.54 5.34
C GLU A 108 -7.10 -6.80 4.97
N LYS A 109 -5.94 -7.47 5.12
CA LYS A 109 -4.59 -6.92 4.93
C LYS A 109 -3.60 -8.06 4.62
N TYR A 110 -2.48 -7.74 3.99
CA TYR A 110 -1.51 -8.72 3.49
C TYR A 110 -0.08 -8.38 3.93
N ASP A 111 0.76 -9.40 4.14
CA ASP A 111 2.20 -9.18 4.29
C ASP A 111 2.78 -8.97 2.90
N VAL A 112 3.20 -7.73 2.60
CA VAL A 112 3.70 -7.38 1.27
C VAL A 112 5.21 -7.59 1.14
N VAL A 113 5.88 -8.03 2.20
CA VAL A 113 7.33 -8.28 2.25
C VAL A 113 7.61 -9.77 2.11
N ASP A 114 7.00 -10.60 2.95
CA ASP A 114 7.08 -12.06 2.92
C ASP A 114 5.77 -12.65 2.38
N LEU A 115 5.78 -13.07 1.12
CA LEU A 115 4.58 -13.55 0.39
C LEU A 115 4.07 -14.91 0.88
N ASP A 116 4.85 -15.60 1.71
CA ASP A 116 4.48 -16.86 2.35
C ASP A 116 3.94 -16.64 3.78
N ALA A 117 4.16 -15.46 4.34
CA ALA A 117 3.67 -15.10 5.66
C ALA A 117 2.20 -14.65 5.65
N ARG A 118 1.55 -14.83 6.79
CA ARG A 118 0.24 -14.23 7.05
C ARG A 118 0.44 -12.87 7.69
N ALA A 119 -0.27 -11.87 7.17
CA ALA A 119 -0.36 -10.55 7.79
C ALA A 119 -0.90 -10.67 9.22
N GLY A 120 -0.42 -9.81 10.12
CA GLY A 120 -0.75 -9.87 11.54
C GLY A 120 -0.51 -8.56 12.28
N GLY A 121 -0.29 -8.66 13.58
CA GLY A 121 -0.03 -7.53 14.47
C GLY A 121 -1.28 -6.90 15.11
N GLY A 122 -1.02 -5.96 16.02
CA GLY A 122 -2.02 -5.26 16.85
C GLY A 122 -2.91 -6.17 17.69
N GLU A 123 -4.16 -5.75 17.88
CA GLU A 123 -4.99 -6.20 19.01
C GLU A 123 -5.87 -7.42 18.70
N TYR A 124 -6.09 -7.74 17.42
CA TYR A 124 -7.01 -8.81 17.01
C TYR A 124 -6.52 -9.55 15.75
N PRO A 125 -6.96 -10.81 15.54
CA PRO A 125 -6.58 -11.61 14.38
C PRO A 125 -7.10 -11.04 13.05
N THR A 126 -6.40 -11.32 11.96
CA THR A 126 -6.79 -10.96 10.60
C THR A 126 -8.20 -11.48 10.23
N GLN A 127 -9.00 -10.64 9.55
CA GLN A 127 -10.38 -10.94 9.17
C GLN A 127 -10.52 -11.42 7.70
N ASP A 128 -11.51 -12.28 7.45
CA ASP A 128 -11.78 -12.94 6.16
C ASP A 128 -12.85 -12.22 5.31
N GLY A 129 -12.78 -12.36 3.99
CA GLY A 129 -13.79 -11.93 3.00
C GLY A 129 -13.86 -10.43 2.71
N PHE A 130 -12.96 -9.64 3.30
CA PHE A 130 -13.10 -8.21 3.53
C PHE A 130 -13.48 -7.35 2.30
N GLY A 131 -14.49 -6.48 2.45
CA GLY A 131 -15.12 -5.75 1.35
C GLY A 131 -14.17 -4.86 0.52
N TRP A 132 -13.26 -4.11 1.16
CA TRP A 132 -12.29 -3.30 0.42
C TRP A 132 -11.30 -4.15 -0.39
N SER A 133 -11.06 -5.41 -0.01
CA SER A 133 -10.00 -6.24 -0.61
C SER A 133 -10.52 -6.71 -1.95
N ASN A 134 -11.76 -7.19 -1.93
CA ASN A 134 -12.51 -7.60 -3.10
C ASN A 134 -12.69 -6.39 -4.04
N GLY A 135 -13.13 -5.25 -3.51
CA GLY A 135 -13.38 -4.05 -4.31
C GLY A 135 -12.14 -3.53 -5.02
N VAL A 136 -11.02 -3.39 -4.30
CA VAL A 136 -9.76 -2.90 -4.87
C VAL A 136 -9.18 -3.91 -5.86
N ALA A 137 -9.19 -5.21 -5.55
CA ALA A 137 -8.70 -6.23 -6.47
C ALA A 137 -9.49 -6.21 -7.79
N LEU A 138 -10.83 -6.17 -7.73
CA LEU A 138 -11.68 -6.10 -8.92
C LEU A 138 -11.45 -4.81 -9.72
N ALA A 139 -11.33 -3.67 -9.04
CA ALA A 139 -11.07 -2.39 -9.69
C ALA A 139 -9.74 -2.40 -10.45
N LEU A 140 -8.68 -2.95 -9.85
CA LEU A 140 -7.35 -3.09 -10.47
C LEU A 140 -7.33 -4.11 -11.61
N ILE A 141 -8.05 -5.23 -11.49
CA ILE A 141 -8.19 -6.23 -12.57
C ILE A 141 -8.88 -5.62 -13.79
N ALA A 142 -9.82 -4.69 -13.59
CA ALA A 142 -10.54 -4.04 -14.67
C ALA A 142 -9.71 -2.98 -15.42
N GLN A 143 -8.56 -2.55 -14.87
CA GLN A 143 -7.66 -1.62 -15.54
C GLN A 143 -6.91 -2.35 -16.66
N ARG A 144 -6.89 -1.76 -17.86
CA ARG A 144 -6.18 -2.26 -19.04
C ARG A 144 -4.89 -1.50 -19.24
#